data_AF-A0A1Q6RQ51-F1
#
_entry.id   AF-A0A1Q6RQ51-F1
#
_cell.length_a   1.000
_cell.length_b   1.000
_cell.length_c   1.000
_cell.angle_alpha   90.00
_cell.angle_beta   90.00
_cell.angle_gamma   90.00
#
_symmetry.space_group_name_H-M   'P 1'
#
loop_
_entity.id
_entity.type
_entity.pdbx_description
1 polymer ?
#
loop_
_entity_poly.entity_id
_entity_poly.type
_entity_poly.pdbx_seq_one_letter_code
_entity_poly.pdbx_strand_id
1 'polypeptide(L)'
;MNTQWTGTDEKTFGYVTAALEEAATADGILFTATFRVSGDFSGTAAVQPVVQYMRSNKRLLSVFDAIPVTTVSGTVSTVLVGDYDQNGTVNALDVMGLYRAVISGTDFSEEDLDRLDVNRDGMINALDIMAIYGIVSGGQE
;
A
#
# COMPACT_ATOMS: atom_id res chain seq x y z
N MET A 1 -25.15 9.82 -2.08
CA MET A 1 -24.31 10.81 -2.78
C MET A 1 -22.94 10.71 -2.15
N ASN A 2 -21.89 10.42 -2.93
CA ASN A 2 -20.51 10.42 -2.42
C ASN A 2 -20.02 11.86 -2.46
N THR A 3 -19.94 12.51 -1.29
CA THR A 3 -19.47 13.88 -1.18
C THR A 3 -17.95 13.86 -1.06
N GLN A 4 -17.26 14.36 -2.07
CA GLN A 4 -15.80 14.45 -2.11
C GLN A 4 -15.36 15.75 -1.41
N TRP A 5 -14.52 15.66 -0.37
CA TRP A 5 -14.03 16.82 0.39
C TRP A 5 -12.65 17.26 -0.10
N THR A 6 -12.44 18.56 -0.30
CA THR A 6 -11.24 19.13 -0.94
C THR A 6 -10.32 19.88 0.02
N GLY A 7 -10.47 19.70 1.34
CA GLY A 7 -9.52 20.25 2.32
C GLY A 7 -9.69 21.72 2.68
N THR A 8 -10.59 22.46 2.03
CA THR A 8 -10.76 23.91 2.21
C THR A 8 -12.09 24.30 2.85
N ASP A 9 -13.05 23.37 2.94
CA ASP A 9 -14.35 23.61 3.55
C ASP A 9 -14.30 23.31 5.05
N GLU A 10 -14.44 24.36 5.86
CA GLU A 10 -14.64 24.23 7.30
C GLU A 10 -15.95 23.48 7.61
N LYS A 11 -15.81 22.38 8.35
CA LYS A 11 -16.66 22.02 9.49
C LYS A 11 -18.10 21.59 9.24
N THR A 12 -18.31 20.49 8.52
CA THR A 12 -19.58 19.75 8.71
C THR A 12 -19.38 18.27 9.07
N PHE A 13 -18.35 17.60 8.54
CA PHE A 13 -18.23 16.13 8.70
C PHE A 13 -16.86 15.64 9.19
N GLY A 14 -15.82 16.47 9.13
CA GLY A 14 -14.49 16.13 9.63
C GLY A 14 -13.42 17.12 9.17
N TYR A 15 -12.19 16.93 9.63
CA TYR A 15 -11.03 17.73 9.22
C TYR A 15 -9.74 16.93 9.38
N VAL A 16 -8.71 17.31 8.61
CA VAL A 16 -7.34 16.80 8.79
C VAL A 16 -6.72 17.52 9.97
N THR A 17 -6.33 16.77 11.00
CA THR A 17 -5.65 17.32 12.19
C THR A 17 -4.14 17.40 12.01
N ALA A 18 -3.58 16.53 11.17
CA ALA A 18 -2.15 16.51 10.85
C ALA A 18 -1.95 15.83 9.49
N ALA A 19 -1.07 16.41 8.68
CA ALA A 19 -0.47 15.78 7.52
C ALA A 19 1.04 15.92 7.69
N LEU A 20 1.72 14.81 7.93
CA LEU A 20 3.16 14.76 8.10
C LEU A 20 3.75 14.03 6.90
N GLU A 21 4.63 14.73 6.19
CA GLU A 21 5.61 14.12 5.30
C GLU A 21 6.83 13.82 6.16
N GLU A 22 7.07 12.54 6.45
CA GLU A 22 8.38 12.13 6.97
C GLU A 22 9.32 11.90 5.79
N ALA A 23 10.58 12.33 5.97
CA ALA A 23 11.59 12.20 4.93
C ALA A 23 11.63 10.76 4.43
N ALA A 24 11.66 10.62 3.09
CA ALA A 24 11.66 9.34 2.40
C ALA A 24 12.53 8.30 3.13
N THR A 25 11.88 7.24 3.61
CA THR A 25 12.61 6.05 4.02
C THR A 25 13.21 5.43 2.77
N ALA A 26 14.20 4.54 2.94
CA ALA A 26 14.97 3.98 1.82
C ALA A 26 14.08 3.32 0.72
N ASP A 27 12.83 3.01 1.04
CA ASP A 27 11.89 2.26 0.20
C ASP A 27 10.58 3.01 -0.15
N GLY A 28 10.48 4.31 0.11
CA GLY A 28 9.31 5.09 -0.30
C GLY A 28 9.07 6.38 0.48
N ILE A 29 8.00 7.10 0.13
CA ILE A 29 7.53 8.26 0.89
C ILE A 29 6.40 7.80 1.81
N LEU A 30 6.60 7.90 3.12
CA LEU A 30 5.56 7.65 4.11
C LEU A 30 4.72 8.92 4.29
N PHE A 31 3.44 8.84 3.93
CA PHE A 31 2.47 9.90 4.19
C PHE A 31 1.59 9.51 5.37
N THR A 32 1.68 10.27 6.47
CA THR A 32 0.75 10.10 7.60
C THR A 32 -0.28 11.22 7.57
N ALA A 33 -1.54 10.84 7.33
CA ALA A 33 -2.68 11.75 7.45
C ALA A 33 -3.57 11.32 8.63
N THR A 34 -3.74 12.21 9.61
CA THR A 34 -4.70 12.03 10.70
C THR A 34 -5.94 12.85 10.42
N PHE A 35 -7.09 12.19 10.35
CA PHE A 35 -8.41 12.81 10.23
C PHE A 35 -9.19 12.65 11.52
N ARG A 36 -10.02 13.65 11.84
CA ARG A 36 -11.08 13.53 12.84
C ARG A 36 -12.42 13.64 12.15
N VAL A 37 -13.27 12.67 12.41
CA VAL A 37 -14.69 12.72 12.06
C VAL A 37 -15.45 13.40 13.20
N SER A 38 -16.50 14.16 12.87
CA SER A 38 -17.35 14.76 13.89
C SER A 38 -18.03 13.68 14.75
N GLY A 39 -18.19 13.93 16.06
CA GLY A 39 -18.74 12.94 17.00
C GLY A 39 -20.22 12.60 16.75
N ASP A 40 -20.93 13.45 16.01
CA ASP A 40 -22.33 13.30 15.59
C ASP A 40 -22.48 12.74 14.16
N PHE A 41 -21.37 12.36 13.50
CA PHE A 41 -21.41 11.77 12.17
C PHE A 41 -22.09 10.40 12.18
N SER A 42 -23.13 10.23 11.35
CA SER A 42 -23.75 8.95 11.05
C SER A 42 -23.57 8.62 9.57
N GLY A 43 -22.72 7.65 9.23
CA GLY A 43 -22.49 7.22 7.85
C GLY A 43 -21.19 6.44 7.66
N THR A 44 -20.83 6.21 6.40
CA THR A 44 -19.52 5.66 6.00
C THR A 44 -18.63 6.82 5.56
N ALA A 45 -17.41 6.88 6.07
CA ALA A 45 -16.38 7.80 5.61
C ALA A 45 -15.19 7.03 5.03
N ALA A 46 -14.47 7.63 4.09
CA ALA A 46 -13.25 7.08 3.52
C ALA A 46 -12.29 8.20 3.12
N VAL A 47 -11.00 7.93 3.16
CA VAL A 47 -9.92 8.81 2.68
C VAL A 47 -9.40 8.26 1.38
N GLN A 48 -9.35 9.09 0.33
CA GLN A 48 -8.71 8.72 -0.93
C GLN A 48 -7.37 9.46 -1.05
N PRO A 49 -6.23 8.77 -0.92
CA PRO A 49 -4.92 9.39 -1.14
C PRO A 49 -4.76 9.78 -2.61
N VAL A 50 -4.28 11.00 -2.85
CA VAL A 50 -3.89 11.49 -4.18
C VAL A 50 -2.48 12.03 -4.08
N VAL A 51 -1.55 11.40 -4.80
CA VAL A 51 -0.15 11.82 -4.86
C VAL A 51 0.10 12.48 -6.20
N GLN A 52 0.64 13.69 -6.16
CA GLN A 52 1.10 14.40 -7.35
C GLN A 52 2.62 14.42 -7.37
N TYR A 53 3.23 13.95 -8.46
CA TYR A 53 4.68 13.95 -8.59
C TYR A 53 5.11 14.35 -10.00
N MET A 54 6.36 14.80 -10.13
CA MET A 54 6.97 15.17 -11.40
C MET A 54 7.83 14.02 -11.90
N ARG A 55 7.55 13.50 -13.10
CA ARG A 55 8.42 12.54 -13.81
C ARG A 55 8.72 13.10 -15.18
N SER A 56 10.01 13.28 -15.49
CA SER A 56 10.47 13.80 -16.79
C SER A 56 9.77 15.10 -17.21
N ASN A 57 9.71 16.08 -16.30
CA ASN A 57 9.04 17.38 -16.48
C ASN A 57 7.53 17.33 -16.76
N LYS A 58 6.88 16.18 -16.55
CA LYS A 58 5.42 16.05 -16.60
C LYS A 58 4.86 15.86 -15.20
N ARG A 59 3.77 16.57 -14.91
CA ARG A 59 3.00 16.42 -13.68
C ARG A 59 2.13 15.18 -13.81
N LEU A 60 2.38 14.17 -12.99
CA LEU A 60 1.60 12.95 -12.90
C LEU A 60 0.77 12.95 -11.62
N LEU A 61 -0.39 12.28 -11.70
CA LEU A 61 -1.34 12.10 -10.61
C LEU A 61 -1.50 10.61 -10.39
N SER A 62 -1.22 10.13 -9.19
CA SER A 62 -1.55 8.78 -8.74
C SER A 62 -2.69 8.87 -7.75
N VAL A 63 -3.82 8.28 -8.09
CA VAL A 63 -5.00 8.19 -7.22
C VAL A 63 -5.03 6.77 -6.68
N PHE A 64 -5.02 6.65 -5.36
CA PHE A 64 -5.07 5.35 -4.68
C PHE A 64 -6.52 4.97 -4.36
N ASP A 65 -6.72 3.71 -3.96
CA ASP A 65 -8.01 3.24 -3.49
C ASP A 65 -8.44 3.97 -2.21
N ALA A 66 -9.76 4.11 -2.04
CA ALA A 66 -10.33 4.77 -0.88
C ALA A 66 -10.19 3.87 0.37
N ILE A 67 -9.56 4.40 1.40
CA ILE A 67 -9.34 3.75 2.69
C ILE A 67 -10.51 4.10 3.61
N PRO A 68 -11.32 3.13 4.07
CA PRO A 68 -12.44 3.41 4.95
C PRO A 68 -11.97 4.01 6.28
N VAL A 69 -12.62 5.09 6.69
CA VAL A 69 -12.46 5.72 8.01
C VAL A 69 -13.35 4.96 8.98
N THR A 70 -12.76 4.16 9.85
CA THR A 70 -13.47 3.55 10.97
C THR A 70 -13.35 4.47 12.19
N THR A 71 -14.39 4.52 13.03
CA THR A 71 -14.41 5.30 14.28
C THR A 71 -13.48 4.71 15.37
N VAL A 72 -12.76 3.66 15.03
CA VAL A 72 -11.74 3.03 15.87
C VAL A 72 -10.41 3.50 15.30
N SER A 73 -9.57 4.15 16.10
CA SER A 73 -8.16 4.35 15.75
C SER A 73 -7.60 3.02 15.22
N GLY A 74 -7.23 2.99 13.95
CA GLY A 74 -6.74 1.80 13.28
C GLY A 74 -5.40 2.11 12.63
N THR A 75 -4.42 1.25 12.85
CA THR A 75 -3.21 1.22 12.05
C THR A 75 -3.59 0.61 10.69
N VAL A 76 -3.39 1.36 9.61
CA VAL A 76 -3.43 0.77 8.26
C VAL A 76 -2.08 0.12 8.04
N SER A 77 -2.00 -1.20 8.26
CA SER A 77 -0.82 -1.99 7.91
C SER A 77 -0.90 -2.30 6.42
N THR A 78 -0.05 -1.66 5.62
CA THR A 78 0.17 -2.07 4.24
C THR A 78 1.21 -3.17 4.23
N VAL A 79 0.88 -4.28 3.60
CA VAL A 79 1.85 -5.35 3.30
C VAL A 79 2.63 -4.95 2.06
N LEU A 80 3.96 -5.05 2.11
CA LEU A 80 4.80 -4.89 0.92
C LEU A 80 4.76 -6.20 0.11
N VAL A 81 4.05 -6.18 -1.01
CA VAL A 81 3.92 -7.34 -1.89
C VAL A 81 5.29 -7.69 -2.50
N GLY A 82 5.68 -8.96 -2.41
CA GLY A 82 6.96 -9.48 -2.88
C GLY A 82 8.11 -9.42 -1.86
N ASP A 83 7.88 -8.83 -0.68
CA ASP A 83 8.83 -8.83 0.44
C ASP A 83 8.68 -10.14 1.24
N TYR A 84 9.47 -11.13 0.86
CA TYR A 84 9.39 -12.47 1.41
C TYR A 84 9.95 -12.53 2.82
N ASP A 85 11.09 -11.89 3.06
CA ASP A 85 11.75 -11.91 4.36
C ASP A 85 11.24 -10.81 5.33
N GLN A 86 10.32 -9.96 4.87
CA GLN A 86 9.66 -8.90 5.63
C GLN A 86 10.64 -7.85 6.15
N ASN A 87 11.72 -7.59 5.40
CA ASN A 87 12.73 -6.62 5.79
C ASN A 87 12.38 -5.18 5.38
N GLY A 88 11.29 -4.98 4.63
CA GLY A 88 10.82 -3.68 4.14
C GLY A 88 11.29 -3.32 2.73
N THR A 89 12.07 -4.17 2.06
CA THR A 89 12.67 -3.92 0.74
C THR A 89 12.51 -5.13 -0.17
N VAL A 90 11.83 -4.98 -1.31
CA VAL A 90 11.75 -6.04 -2.34
C VAL A 90 13.03 -6.08 -3.18
N ASN A 91 13.83 -7.12 -3.03
CA ASN A 91 15.10 -7.28 -3.72
C ASN A 91 15.42 -8.75 -4.10
N ALA A 92 16.64 -9.01 -4.57
CA ALA A 92 17.02 -10.35 -5.03
C ALA A 92 17.01 -11.42 -3.91
N LEU A 93 17.13 -11.01 -2.64
CA LEU A 93 17.04 -11.93 -1.50
C LEU A 93 15.63 -12.52 -1.37
N ASP A 94 14.58 -11.75 -1.66
CA ASP A 94 13.20 -12.23 -1.64
C ASP A 94 12.94 -13.29 -2.70
N VAL A 95 13.43 -13.04 -3.92
CA VAL A 95 13.36 -13.99 -5.04
C VAL A 95 14.02 -15.31 -4.64
N MET A 96 15.22 -15.24 -4.06
CA MET A 96 15.97 -16.44 -3.66
C MET A 96 15.34 -17.14 -2.46
N GLY A 97 14.80 -16.39 -1.50
CA GLY A 97 14.11 -16.92 -0.33
C GLY A 97 12.84 -17.68 -0.72
N LEU A 98 11.98 -17.03 -1.51
CA LEU A 98 10.75 -17.64 -2.00
C LEU A 98 11.02 -18.86 -2.89
N TYR A 99 12.04 -18.80 -3.74
CA TYR A 99 12.48 -19.94 -4.55
C TYR A 99 12.83 -21.17 -3.70
N ARG A 100 13.58 -20.97 -2.62
CA ARG A 100 13.92 -22.08 -1.72
C ARG A 100 12.69 -22.64 -1.03
N ALA A 101 11.82 -21.78 -0.53
CA ALA A 101 10.59 -22.18 0.16
C ALA A 101 9.66 -23.01 -0.75
N VAL A 102 9.43 -22.55 -1.98
CA VAL A 102 8.61 -23.25 -2.97
C VAL A 102 9.19 -24.63 -3.30
N ILE A 103 10.52 -24.73 -3.51
CA ILE A 103 11.15 -26.02 -3.84
C ILE A 103 11.22 -26.96 -2.63
N SER A 104 11.35 -26.43 -1.42
CA SER A 104 11.28 -27.25 -0.20
C SER A 104 9.87 -27.74 0.12
N GLY A 105 8.84 -27.26 -0.60
CA GLY A 105 7.45 -27.57 -0.30
C GLY A 105 6.99 -26.94 1.01
N THR A 106 7.40 -25.70 1.28
CA THR A 106 6.91 -24.93 2.42
C THR A 106 5.39 -24.76 2.32
N ASP A 107 4.68 -25.03 3.42
CA ASP A 107 3.27 -24.71 3.54
C ASP A 107 3.12 -23.20 3.84
N PHE A 108 2.44 -22.49 2.95
CA PHE A 108 2.15 -21.07 3.09
C PHE A 108 0.79 -20.83 3.73
N SER A 109 0.69 -19.81 4.57
CA SER A 109 -0.56 -19.39 5.22
C SER A 109 -1.41 -18.49 4.32
N GLU A 110 -2.65 -18.21 4.72
CA GLU A 110 -3.48 -17.20 4.04
C GLU A 110 -2.86 -15.79 4.14
N GLU A 111 -2.18 -15.46 5.24
CA GLU A 111 -1.47 -14.19 5.38
C GLU A 111 -0.29 -14.08 4.40
N ASP A 112 0.32 -15.22 4.04
CA ASP A 112 1.36 -15.24 3.02
C ASP A 112 0.82 -14.96 1.62
N LEU A 113 -0.42 -15.35 1.31
CA LEU A 113 -1.05 -15.07 0.01
C LEU A 113 -1.09 -13.56 -0.26
N ASP A 114 -1.49 -12.76 0.74
CA ASP A 114 -1.59 -11.30 0.60
C ASP A 114 -0.25 -10.63 0.24
N ARG A 115 0.88 -11.29 0.54
CA ARG A 115 2.24 -10.75 0.30
C ARG A 115 2.96 -11.42 -0.85
N LEU A 116 2.74 -12.72 -1.06
CA LEU A 116 3.55 -13.56 -1.93
C LEU A 116 2.81 -14.05 -3.19
N ASP A 117 1.49 -13.96 -3.25
CA ASP A 117 0.70 -14.17 -4.48
C ASP A 117 0.72 -12.87 -5.31
N VAL A 118 1.86 -12.60 -5.93
CA VAL A 118 2.12 -11.37 -6.67
C VAL A 118 1.35 -11.35 -7.99
N ASN A 119 1.11 -12.51 -8.60
CA ASN A 119 0.35 -12.61 -9.84
C ASN A 119 -1.18 -12.71 -9.63
N ARG A 120 -1.62 -12.88 -8.37
CA ARG A 120 -3.03 -12.99 -7.93
C ARG A 120 -3.77 -14.18 -8.52
N ASP A 121 -3.09 -15.31 -8.69
CA ASP A 121 -3.69 -16.55 -9.18
C ASP A 121 -4.22 -17.47 -8.06
N GLY A 122 -3.99 -17.08 -6.79
CA GLY A 122 -4.42 -17.79 -5.60
C GLY A 122 -3.44 -18.89 -5.14
N MET A 123 -2.25 -18.99 -5.75
CA MET A 123 -1.25 -19.99 -5.40
C MET A 123 0.16 -19.41 -5.38
N ILE A 124 0.84 -19.46 -4.23
CA ILE A 124 2.26 -19.08 -4.15
C ILE A 124 3.12 -20.12 -4.85
N ASN A 125 3.66 -19.77 -6.02
CA ASN A 125 4.41 -20.70 -6.85
C ASN A 125 5.51 -20.02 -7.70
N ALA A 126 6.07 -20.75 -8.67
CA ALA A 126 7.13 -20.25 -9.53
C ALA A 126 6.75 -19.00 -10.34
N LEU A 127 5.46 -18.80 -10.62
CA LEU A 127 4.96 -17.62 -11.32
C LEU A 127 5.13 -16.35 -10.47
N ASP A 128 4.95 -16.43 -9.15
CA ASP A 128 5.17 -15.30 -8.24
C ASP A 128 6.64 -14.95 -8.13
N ILE A 129 7.53 -15.96 -8.10
CA ILE A 129 8.97 -15.75 -8.12
C ILE A 129 9.37 -14.95 -9.38
N MET A 130 8.79 -15.28 -10.54
CA MET A 130 9.04 -14.54 -11.77
C MET A 130 8.46 -13.13 -11.73
N ALA A 131 7.29 -12.93 -11.10
CA ALA A 131 6.70 -11.61 -10.91
C ALA A 131 7.58 -10.72 -10.03
N ILE A 132 8.07 -11.23 -8.88
CA ILE A 132 9.01 -10.53 -8.00
C ILE A 132 10.32 -10.23 -8.74
N TYR A 133 10.86 -11.21 -9.50
CA TYR A 133 12.05 -10.98 -10.30
C TYR A 133 11.87 -9.86 -11.34
N GLY A 134 10.69 -9.75 -11.96
CA GLY A 134 10.35 -8.66 -12.87
C GLY A 134 10.36 -7.28 -12.19
N ILE A 135 9.88 -7.21 -10.94
CA ILE A 135 9.94 -6.00 -10.10
C ILE A 135 11.40 -5.63 -9.82
N VAL A 136 12.21 -6.59 -9.35
CA VAL A 136 13.60 -6.37 -8.93
C VAL A 136 14.53 -6.02 -10.10
N SER A 137 14.33 -6.62 -11.26
CA SER A 137 15.17 -6.39 -12.45
C SER A 137 14.83 -5.10 -13.21
N GLY A 138 13.83 -4.33 -12.74
CA GLY A 138 13.48 -3.04 -13.30
C GLY A 138 12.64 -3.09 -14.57
N GLY A 139 11.92 -4.20 -14.82
CA GLY A 139 11.00 -4.35 -15.95
C GLY A 139 11.65 -4.08 -17.30
N GLN A 140 12.41 -5.03 -17.83
CA GLN A 140 12.82 -4.98 -19.24
C GLN A 140 11.62 -5.37 -20.12
N GLU A 141 10.94 -4.35 -20.67
CA GLU A 141 10.39 -4.43 -22.03
C GLU A 141 11.53 -4.46 -23.06
#